data_AF-A0A933WWD5-F1
#
_entry.id   AF-A0A933WWD5-F1
#
_cell.length_a   1.000
_cell.length_b   1.000
_cell.length_c   1.000
_cell.angle_alpha   90.00
_cell.angle_beta   90.00
_cell.angle_gamma   90.00
#
_symmetry.space_group_name_H-M   'P 1'
#
loop_
_entity.id
_entity.type
_entity.pdbx_description
1 polymer ?
#
loop_
_entity_poly.entity_id
_entity_poly.type
_entity_poly.pdbx_seq_one_letter_code
_entity_poly.pdbx_strand_id
1 'polypeptide(L)'
;ATAKALDAAGLELKHIGAIELNEAFAAQVLACQRAFGSDAFAQKELGRGAKLGELDPARLNPNGGAIALGHPVGCTGARLVLTAAHELAAGNHEFTLATLCIGGGQGGAVILERCAP
;
A
#
# COMPACT_ATOMS: atom_id res chain seq x y z
N ALA A 1 -2.97 -2.02 -8.68
CA ALA A 1 -2.71 -0.57 -8.51
C ALA A 1 -1.24 -0.33 -8.13
N THR A 2 -0.78 -0.85 -6.98
CA THR A 2 0.58 -0.64 -6.46
C THR A 2 1.71 -0.92 -7.45
N ALA A 3 1.66 -2.04 -8.18
CA ALA A 3 2.66 -2.35 -9.21
C ALA A 3 2.86 -1.19 -10.19
N LYS A 4 1.75 -0.66 -10.74
CA LYS A 4 1.78 0.48 -11.67
C LYS A 4 2.31 1.76 -11.02
N ALA A 5 1.97 2.01 -9.76
CA ALA A 5 2.47 3.19 -9.03
C ALA A 5 3.97 3.10 -8.77
N LEU A 6 4.46 1.94 -8.34
CA LEU A 6 5.90 1.67 -8.16
C LEU A 6 6.67 1.85 -9.47
N ASP A 7 6.17 1.26 -10.56
CA ASP A 7 6.81 1.34 -11.87
C ASP A 7 6.83 2.80 -12.39
N ALA A 8 5.74 3.55 -12.19
CA ALA A 8 5.66 4.97 -12.56
C ALA A 8 6.62 5.86 -11.75
N ALA A 9 6.89 5.51 -10.49
CA ALA A 9 7.83 6.22 -9.62
C ALA A 9 9.28 5.73 -9.79
N GLY A 10 9.53 4.66 -10.55
CA GLY A 10 10.86 4.04 -10.64
C GLY A 10 11.33 3.41 -9.32
N LEU A 11 10.40 2.97 -8.47
CA LEU A 11 10.68 2.44 -7.14
C LEU A 11 10.36 0.95 -7.03
N GLU A 12 10.97 0.31 -6.04
CA GLU A 12 10.65 -1.05 -5.60
C GLU A 12 9.99 -1.00 -4.22
N LEU A 13 9.26 -2.07 -3.86
CA LEU A 13 8.58 -2.15 -2.56
C LEU A 13 9.56 -1.99 -1.37
N LYS A 14 10.83 -2.36 -1.54
CA LYS A 14 11.88 -2.22 -0.53
C LYS A 14 12.21 -0.75 -0.20
N HIS A 15 11.92 0.19 -1.09
CA HIS A 15 12.15 1.63 -0.87
C HIS A 15 11.02 2.28 -0.06
N ILE A 16 9.88 1.61 0.10
CA ILE A 16 8.71 2.15 0.80
C ILE A 16 8.89 1.96 2.31
N GLY A 17 8.98 3.01 3.10
CA GLY A 17 9.11 2.89 4.55
C GLY A 17 7.87 2.29 5.23
N ALA A 18 6.71 2.90 5.02
CA ALA A 18 5.43 2.47 5.57
C ALA A 18 4.34 2.33 4.50
N ILE A 19 3.38 1.45 4.75
CA ILE A 19 2.32 1.07 3.80
C ILE A 19 0.96 1.19 4.50
N GLU A 20 0.14 2.12 4.03
CA GLU A 20 -1.26 2.28 4.40
C GLU A 20 -2.15 1.55 3.37
N LEU A 21 -2.54 0.32 3.67
CA LEU A 21 -3.48 -0.47 2.88
C LEU A 21 -4.88 -0.41 3.50
N ASN A 22 -5.89 0.01 2.72
CA ASN A 22 -7.27 -0.07 3.18
C ASN A 22 -7.65 -1.50 3.59
N GLU A 23 -8.12 -1.67 4.82
CA GLU A 23 -8.52 -2.96 5.36
C GLU A 23 -10.03 -3.12 5.22
N ALA A 24 -10.52 -3.30 3.98
CA ALA A 24 -11.95 -3.50 3.77
C ALA A 24 -12.45 -4.76 4.51
N PHE A 25 -11.63 -5.82 4.48
CA PHE A 25 -11.82 -7.07 5.22
C PHE A 25 -10.46 -7.72 5.52
N ALA A 26 -10.35 -8.46 6.62
CA ALA A 26 -9.12 -9.18 6.96
C ALA A 26 -8.70 -10.17 5.85
N ALA A 27 -9.67 -10.90 5.29
CA ALA A 27 -9.41 -11.80 4.18
C ALA A 27 -8.87 -11.07 2.92
N GLN A 28 -9.34 -9.86 2.65
CA GLN A 28 -8.87 -9.04 1.53
C GLN A 28 -7.42 -8.60 1.73
N VAL A 29 -7.04 -8.17 2.95
CA VAL A 29 -5.66 -7.80 3.28
C VAL A 29 -4.73 -9.00 3.13
N LEU A 30 -5.09 -10.15 3.72
CA LEU A 30 -4.32 -11.38 3.62
C LEU A 30 -4.15 -11.86 2.17
N ALA A 31 -5.19 -11.72 1.35
CA ALA A 31 -5.11 -12.02 -0.08
C ALA A 31 -4.14 -11.08 -0.81
N CYS A 32 -4.17 -9.78 -0.50
CA CYS A 32 -3.20 -8.83 -1.03
C CYS A 32 -1.76 -9.17 -0.61
N GLN A 33 -1.52 -9.51 0.66
CA GLN A 33 -0.19 -9.92 1.13
C GLN A 33 0.34 -11.14 0.36
N ARG A 34 -0.50 -12.17 0.17
CA ARG A 34 -0.13 -13.36 -0.62
C ARG A 34 0.17 -13.02 -2.07
N ALA A 35 -0.63 -12.15 -2.70
CA ALA A 35 -0.43 -11.73 -4.08
C ALA A 35 0.87 -10.92 -4.26
N PHE A 36 1.17 -10.02 -3.32
CA PHE A 36 2.41 -9.22 -3.32
C PHE A 36 3.66 -10.11 -3.21
N GLY A 37 3.58 -11.16 -2.40
CA GLY A 37 4.66 -12.12 -2.16
C GLY A 37 4.75 -13.28 -3.17
N SER A 38 3.94 -13.31 -4.23
CA SER A 38 3.84 -14.45 -5.16
C SER A 38 4.41 -14.16 -6.55
N ASP A 39 5.45 -14.88 -6.94
CA ASP A 39 6.01 -14.81 -8.31
C ASP A 39 5.00 -15.29 -9.34
N ALA A 40 4.24 -16.35 -9.02
CA ALA A 40 3.21 -16.89 -9.91
C ALA A 40 2.11 -15.85 -10.19
N PHE A 41 1.66 -15.11 -9.16
CA PHE A 41 0.69 -14.04 -9.34
C PHE A 41 1.28 -12.89 -10.16
N ALA A 42 2.52 -12.50 -9.88
CA ALA A 42 3.20 -11.42 -10.61
C ALA A 42 3.36 -11.73 -12.11
N GLN A 43 3.74 -12.96 -12.45
CA GLN A 43 3.86 -13.39 -13.85
C GLN A 43 2.51 -13.46 -14.54
N LYS A 44 1.51 -14.11 -13.91
CA LYS A 44 0.21 -14.39 -14.52
C LYS A 44 -0.68 -13.15 -14.63
N GLU A 45 -0.71 -12.32 -13.60
CA GLU A 45 -1.71 -11.25 -13.46
C GLU A 45 -1.12 -9.85 -13.64
N LEU A 46 0.20 -9.68 -13.41
CA LEU A 46 0.86 -8.37 -13.50
C LEU A 46 1.82 -8.26 -14.69
N GLY A 47 2.12 -9.38 -15.38
CA GLY A 47 3.09 -9.41 -16.47
C GLY A 47 4.53 -9.08 -16.02
N ARG A 48 4.85 -9.30 -14.74
CA ARG A 48 6.16 -9.02 -14.15
C ARG A 48 6.98 -10.29 -14.00
N GLY A 49 8.30 -10.18 -14.11
CA GLY A 49 9.21 -11.32 -13.95
C GLY A 49 9.31 -11.86 -12.52
N ALA A 50 9.01 -11.03 -11.52
CA ALA A 50 9.10 -11.36 -10.10
C ALA A 50 8.00 -10.68 -9.28
N LYS A 51 7.76 -11.23 -8.09
CA LYS A 51 6.88 -10.68 -7.05
C LYS A 51 7.23 -9.22 -6.71
N LEU A 52 6.25 -8.47 -6.22
CA LEU A 52 6.49 -7.10 -5.75
C LEU A 52 7.38 -7.09 -4.51
N GLY A 53 7.20 -8.09 -3.65
CA GLY A 53 7.89 -8.23 -2.38
C GLY A 53 6.90 -8.56 -1.26
N GLU A 54 7.40 -8.99 -0.12
CA GLU A 54 6.56 -9.30 1.03
C GLU A 54 6.17 -8.03 1.79
N LEU A 55 4.91 -7.97 2.21
CA LEU A 55 4.41 -6.90 3.06
C LEU A 55 4.78 -7.22 4.51
N ASP A 56 5.89 -6.63 4.96
CA ASP A 56 6.36 -6.71 6.34
C ASP A 56 5.27 -6.21 7.32
N PRO A 57 4.80 -7.05 8.25
CA PRO A 57 3.80 -6.66 9.25
C PRO A 57 4.19 -5.43 10.08
N ALA A 58 5.49 -5.15 10.28
CA ALA A 58 5.94 -3.98 11.01
C ALA A 58 5.76 -2.66 10.22
N ARG A 59 5.61 -2.75 8.89
CA ARG A 59 5.47 -1.61 7.97
C ARG A 59 4.07 -1.48 7.39
N LEU A 60 3.25 -2.52 7.50
CA LEU A 60 1.88 -2.56 7.00
C LEU A 60 0.90 -2.08 8.08
N ASN A 61 0.29 -0.93 7.85
CA ASN A 61 -0.68 -0.29 8.76
C ASN A 61 -0.16 -0.17 10.21
N PRO A 62 1.02 0.47 10.44
CA PRO A 62 1.65 0.52 11.77
C PRO A 62 0.77 1.19 12.84
N ASN A 63 -0.17 2.03 12.43
CA ASN A 63 -1.11 2.74 13.31
C ASN A 63 -2.55 2.15 13.28
N GLY A 64 -2.71 0.95 12.73
CA GLY A 64 -4.00 0.32 12.50
C GLY A 64 -4.72 0.82 11.24
N GLY A 65 -5.61 0.00 10.70
CA GLY A 65 -6.36 0.31 9.48
C GLY A 65 -7.87 0.38 9.67
N ALA A 66 -8.60 0.22 8.57
CA ALA A 66 -10.04 0.44 8.52
C ALA A 66 -10.85 -0.58 9.35
N ILE A 67 -10.30 -1.76 9.67
CA ILE A 67 -10.94 -2.72 10.57
C ILE A 67 -11.03 -2.13 11.99
N ALA A 68 -9.97 -1.45 12.44
CA ALA A 68 -9.91 -0.87 13.78
C ALA A 68 -10.53 0.54 13.83
N LEU A 69 -10.26 1.37 12.82
CA LEU A 69 -10.60 2.80 12.80
C LEU A 69 -11.92 3.12 12.09
N GLY A 70 -12.49 2.15 11.37
CA GLY A 70 -13.69 2.30 10.55
C GLY A 70 -13.40 2.72 9.10
N HIS A 71 -14.41 2.53 8.24
CA HIS A 71 -14.34 2.77 6.81
C HIS A 71 -15.45 3.73 6.29
N PRO A 72 -15.41 5.03 6.61
CA PRO A 72 -16.25 6.01 5.91
C PRO A 72 -15.76 6.13 4.46
N VAL A 73 -16.49 5.52 3.53
CA VAL A 73 -16.03 5.25 2.13
C VAL A 73 -15.45 6.49 1.46
N GLY A 74 -16.14 7.63 1.51
CA GLY A 74 -15.69 8.89 0.88
C GLY A 74 -14.49 9.55 1.56
N CYS A 75 -14.21 9.23 2.82
CA CYS A 75 -13.15 9.87 3.62
C CYS A 75 -11.90 8.99 3.76
N THR A 76 -12.03 7.67 3.59
CA THR A 76 -10.94 6.73 3.88
C THR A 76 -9.71 6.95 3.01
N GLY A 77 -9.88 7.35 1.75
CA GLY A 77 -8.75 7.71 0.88
C GLY A 77 -7.93 8.86 1.45
N ALA A 78 -8.59 9.93 1.91
CA ALA A 78 -7.93 11.06 2.55
C ALA A 78 -7.23 10.65 3.86
N ARG A 79 -7.87 9.81 4.68
CA ARG A 79 -7.26 9.28 5.91
C ARG A 79 -5.97 8.50 5.61
N LEU A 80 -5.99 7.56 4.65
CA LEU A 80 -4.83 6.75 4.29
C LEU A 80 -3.65 7.63 3.84
N VAL A 81 -3.91 8.61 2.98
CA VAL A 81 -2.88 9.54 2.49
C VAL A 81 -2.33 10.39 3.65
N LEU A 82 -3.19 10.88 4.54
CA LEU A 82 -2.78 11.67 5.69
C LEU A 82 -1.92 10.83 6.65
N THR A 83 -2.36 9.61 7.00
CA THR A 83 -1.57 8.71 7.86
C THR A 83 -0.24 8.36 7.22
N ALA A 84 -0.19 8.07 5.92
CA ALA A 84 1.06 7.82 5.18
C ALA A 84 2.01 9.02 5.19
N ALA A 85 1.49 10.26 5.16
CA ALA A 85 2.29 11.47 5.27
C ALA A 85 2.83 11.67 6.70
N HIS A 86 2.04 11.37 7.73
CA HIS A 86 2.54 11.36 9.10
C HIS A 86 3.63 10.30 9.32
N GLU A 87 3.48 9.12 8.72
CA GLU A 87 4.49 8.04 8.78
C GLU A 87 5.80 8.41 8.07
N LEU A 88 5.76 9.22 7.00
CA LEU A 88 6.98 9.82 6.47
C LEU A 88 7.70 10.52 7.62
N ALA A 89 7.11 11.57 8.19
CA ALA A 89 7.74 12.37 9.23
C ALA A 89 8.18 11.56 10.45
N ALA A 90 7.28 10.76 11.02
CA ALA A 90 7.51 10.01 12.26
C ALA A 90 8.53 8.86 12.11
N GLY A 91 8.49 8.13 10.99
CA GLY A 91 9.37 6.99 10.71
C GLY A 91 10.69 7.36 10.05
N ASN A 92 10.95 8.65 9.82
CA ASN A 92 12.07 9.14 9.03
C ASN A 92 12.21 8.46 7.64
N HIS A 93 11.09 8.14 6.99
CA HIS A 93 11.07 7.50 5.68
C HIS A 93 11.18 8.50 4.53
N GLU A 94 11.77 8.08 3.41
CA GLU A 94 11.80 8.87 2.17
C GLU A 94 10.50 8.70 1.38
N PHE A 95 9.98 7.46 1.30
CA PHE A 95 8.75 7.14 0.58
C PHE A 95 7.76 6.37 1.45
N THR A 96 6.46 6.62 1.29
CA THR A 96 5.36 5.79 1.83
C THR A 96 4.35 5.47 0.74
N LEU A 97 3.57 4.41 0.94
CA LEU A 97 2.54 3.96 0.00
C LEU A 97 1.17 4.01 0.66
N ALA A 98 0.20 4.69 0.04
CA ALA A 98 -1.21 4.53 0.36
C ALA A 98 -1.91 3.79 -0.78
N THR A 99 -2.62 2.69 -0.49
CA THR A 99 -3.30 1.86 -1.50
C THR A 99 -4.61 1.31 -0.98
N LEU A 100 -5.59 1.13 -1.88
CA LEU A 100 -6.92 0.67 -1.50
C LEU A 100 -7.65 -0.10 -2.60
N CYS A 101 -8.46 -1.08 -2.20
CA CYS A 101 -9.45 -1.72 -3.07
C CYS A 101 -10.71 -0.85 -3.19
N ILE A 102 -11.41 -0.92 -4.32
CA ILE A 102 -12.61 -0.14 -4.62
C ILE A 102 -13.70 -1.09 -5.13
N GLY A 103 -14.92 -0.93 -4.60
CA GLY A 103 -16.10 -1.65 -5.09
C GLY A 103 -16.28 -1.47 -6.60
N GLY A 104 -16.74 -2.52 -7.29
CA GLY A 104 -16.81 -2.52 -8.75
C GLY A 104 -15.52 -2.94 -9.46
N GLY A 105 -14.59 -3.58 -8.74
CA GLY A 105 -13.40 -4.20 -9.34
C GLY A 105 -12.27 -3.21 -9.65
N GLN A 106 -12.17 -2.13 -8.89
CA GLN A 106 -11.15 -1.10 -9.08
C GLN A 106 -10.15 -1.07 -7.92
N GLY A 107 -9.09 -0.29 -8.07
CA GLY A 107 -8.12 -0.04 -7.02
C GLY A 107 -7.29 1.20 -7.29
N GLY A 108 -6.89 1.89 -6.23
CA GLY A 108 -6.04 3.09 -6.28
C GLY A 108 -4.76 2.88 -5.48
N ALA A 109 -3.69 3.53 -5.89
CA ALA A 109 -2.43 3.59 -5.16
C ALA A 109 -1.74 4.93 -5.42
N VAL A 110 -1.13 5.50 -4.39
CA VAL A 110 -0.29 6.70 -4.46
C VAL A 110 0.97 6.48 -3.63
N ILE A 111 2.10 6.94 -4.15
CA ILE A 111 3.37 6.98 -3.43
C ILE A 111 3.56 8.42 -2.99
N LEU A 112 3.85 8.61 -1.70
CA LEU A 112 4.21 9.91 -1.15
C LEU A 112 5.72 9.94 -0.95
N GLU A 113 6.34 11.06 -1.29
CA GLU A 113 7.75 11.34 -1.06
C GLU A 113 7.86 12.46 -0.02
N ARG A 114 8.84 12.36 0.87
CA ARG A 114 9.12 13.42 1.84
C ARG A 114 9.61 14.67 1.10
N CYS A 115 9.02 15.83 1.40
CA CYS A 115 9.59 17.10 0.96
C CYS A 115 11.01 17.28 1.53
N ALA A 116 11.95 17.71 0.69
CA ALA A 116 13.26 18.16 1.16
C ALA A 116 13.09 19.28 2.21
N PRO A 117 13.98 19.34 3.22
CA PRO A 117 13.98 20.44 4.19
C PRO A 117 14.20 21.81 3.54
#